data_AF-H6SIR0-F1
#
_entry.id   AF-H6SIR0-F1
#
_cell.length_a   1.000
_cell.length_b   1.000
_cell.length_c   1.000
_cell.angle_alpha   90.00
_cell.angle_beta   90.00
_cell.angle_gamma   90.00
#
_symmetry.space_group_name_H-M   'P 1'
#
loop_
_entity.id
_entity.type
_entity.pdbx_description
1 polymer ?
#
loop_
_entity_poly.entity_id
_entity_poly.type
_entity_poly.pdbx_seq_one_letter_code
_entity_poly.pdbx_strand_id
1 'polypeptide(L)'
;MHSQAPDRATYLRRPDLGRRLDPASLETLPTGTCDLALVIGDGLSAGAVQTWAAPTVHAILARLGSWSVAPLVLAAQARVALGDPIGERLGARLVAILIGERPGLSVATSLGIYLTYSPVTGRRDAERNCISNIHADGLSPEAAADKLAWLATEALRRGLTGVALKEEAGAVLPGASGVLGEGVTGRE
;
A
#
# COMPACT_ATOMS: atom_id res chain seq x y z
N MET A 1 -1.91 16.39 -1.64
CA MET A 1 -1.93 16.43 -0.15
C MET A 1 -0.51 16.57 0.35
N HIS A 2 -0.32 17.28 1.47
CA HIS A 2 0.99 17.51 2.09
C HIS A 2 0.99 17.00 3.51
N SER A 3 2.12 16.45 3.96
CA SER A 3 2.36 16.30 5.39
C SER A 3 2.72 17.65 6.02
N GLN A 4 2.92 17.67 7.34
CA GLN A 4 3.40 18.86 8.05
C GLN A 4 4.89 19.15 7.82
N ALA A 5 5.61 18.36 7.02
CA ALA A 5 6.98 18.67 6.64
C ALA A 5 6.98 19.63 5.42
N PRO A 6 7.40 20.89 5.58
CA PRO A 6 7.29 21.90 4.52
C PRO A 6 8.28 21.68 3.38
N ASP A 7 9.36 20.94 3.61
CA ASP A 7 10.43 20.71 2.66
C ASP A 7 11.12 19.35 2.90
N ARG A 8 11.92 18.92 1.91
CA ARG A 8 12.63 17.64 1.93
C ARG A 8 13.64 17.52 3.08
N ALA A 9 14.35 18.61 3.37
CA ALA A 9 15.39 18.61 4.40
C ALA A 9 14.76 18.43 5.81
N THR A 10 13.64 19.10 6.06
CA THR A 10 12.83 18.94 7.26
C THR A 10 12.22 17.54 7.34
N TYR A 11 11.66 17.02 6.26
CA TYR A 11 11.11 15.65 6.20
C TYR A 11 12.12 14.57 6.61
N LEU A 12 13.38 14.72 6.21
CA LEU A 12 14.45 13.77 6.55
C LEU A 12 14.85 13.84 8.03
N ARG A 13 14.83 15.03 8.64
CA ARG A 13 15.22 15.24 10.06
C ARG A 13 14.06 15.09 11.05
N ARG A 14 12.82 15.26 10.60
CA ARG A 14 11.60 15.27 11.42
C ARG A 14 10.59 14.25 10.92
N PRO A 15 10.84 12.94 11.16
CA PRO A 15 9.95 11.88 10.70
C PRO A 15 8.54 12.00 11.30
N ASP A 16 8.40 12.62 12.47
CA ASP A 16 7.12 12.91 13.11
C ASP A 16 6.23 13.83 12.25
N LEU A 17 6.80 14.85 11.59
CA LEU A 17 6.06 15.75 10.71
C LEU A 17 5.55 15.04 9.45
N GLY A 18 6.35 14.13 8.89
CA GLY A 18 5.95 13.31 7.75
C GLY A 18 4.82 12.31 8.05
N ARG A 19 4.55 12.03 9.32
CA ARG A 19 3.44 11.17 9.78
C ARG A 19 2.12 11.93 9.98
N ARG A 20 2.13 13.26 9.90
CA ARG A 20 0.98 14.12 10.19
C ARG A 20 0.50 14.83 8.93
N LEU A 21 -0.81 14.79 8.68
CA LEU A 21 -1.42 15.52 7.58
C LEU A 21 -1.45 17.01 7.91
N ASP A 22 -1.12 17.84 6.93
CA ASP A 22 -1.27 19.28 7.04
C ASP A 22 -2.77 19.66 7.16
N PRO A 23 -3.17 20.55 8.09
CA PRO A 23 -4.57 20.93 8.28
C PRO A 23 -5.27 21.45 7.02
N ALA A 24 -4.59 22.24 6.18
CA ALA A 24 -5.20 22.75 4.95
C ALA A 24 -5.45 21.60 3.95
N SER A 25 -4.52 20.63 3.87
CA SER A 25 -4.75 19.41 3.08
C SER A 25 -5.96 18.62 3.59
N LEU A 26 -6.12 18.48 4.91
CA LEU A 26 -7.25 17.75 5.52
C LEU A 26 -8.61 18.38 5.16
N GLU A 27 -8.71 19.70 5.18
CA GLU A 27 -9.94 20.43 4.86
C GLU A 27 -10.39 20.24 3.40
N THR A 28 -9.44 20.09 2.48
CA THR A 28 -9.73 19.89 1.05
C THR A 28 -10.12 18.46 0.68
N LEU A 29 -9.86 17.47 1.56
CA LEU A 29 -10.23 16.09 1.30
C LEU A 29 -11.76 15.93 1.41
N PRO A 30 -12.39 15.22 0.45
CA PRO A 30 -13.80 14.93 0.54
C PRO A 30 -14.08 13.97 1.71
N THR A 31 -15.30 14.05 2.24
CA THR A 31 -15.84 13.02 3.13
C THR A 31 -16.66 12.03 2.33
N GLY A 32 -16.66 10.78 2.74
CA GLY A 32 -17.54 9.79 2.17
C GLY A 32 -17.49 8.48 2.92
N THR A 33 -17.87 7.41 2.23
CA THR A 33 -17.66 6.03 2.65
C THR A 33 -17.09 5.25 1.48
N CYS A 34 -16.07 4.44 1.74
CA CYS A 34 -15.51 3.53 0.73
C CYS A 34 -14.87 2.31 1.39
N ASP A 35 -14.65 1.26 0.61
CA ASP A 35 -13.97 0.05 1.09
C ASP A 35 -12.46 0.29 1.20
N LEU A 36 -11.85 0.95 0.20
CA LEU A 36 -10.41 1.16 0.14
C LEU A 36 -10.04 2.57 -0.29
N ALA A 37 -9.13 3.20 0.46
CA ALA A 37 -8.38 4.37 0.04
C ALA A 37 -6.96 3.96 -0.38
N LEU A 38 -6.54 4.38 -1.58
CA LEU A 38 -5.17 4.22 -2.06
C LEU A 38 -4.44 5.57 -1.95
N VAL A 39 -3.37 5.58 -1.18
CA VAL A 39 -2.51 6.76 -0.98
C VAL A 39 -1.14 6.48 -1.59
N ILE A 40 -0.62 7.39 -2.41
CA ILE A 40 0.70 7.29 -3.01
C ILE A 40 1.59 8.37 -2.38
N GLY A 41 2.60 7.95 -1.63
CA GLY A 41 3.55 8.82 -0.94
C GLY A 41 4.94 8.74 -1.56
N ASP A 42 5.59 9.90 -1.76
CA ASP A 42 6.98 9.98 -2.24
C ASP A 42 7.96 9.16 -1.38
N GLY A 43 7.79 9.21 -0.06
CA GLY A 43 8.60 8.44 0.88
C GLY A 43 10.07 8.82 0.84
N LEU A 44 10.93 7.83 1.06
CA LEU A 44 12.39 8.00 1.02
C LEU A 44 12.98 7.85 -0.39
N SER A 45 12.24 7.28 -1.34
CA SER A 45 12.65 7.12 -2.75
C SER A 45 11.53 7.52 -3.71
N ALA A 46 11.53 8.79 -4.15
CA ALA A 46 10.55 9.28 -5.13
C ALA A 46 10.69 8.58 -6.49
N GLY A 47 11.91 8.19 -6.88
CA GLY A 47 12.16 7.43 -8.11
C GLY A 47 11.51 6.03 -8.10
N ALA A 48 11.48 5.37 -6.94
CA ALA A 48 10.75 4.11 -6.79
C ALA A 48 9.25 4.28 -7.06
N VAL A 49 8.67 5.34 -6.50
CA VAL A 49 7.25 5.67 -6.68
C VAL A 49 6.93 5.98 -8.14
N GLN A 50 7.75 6.81 -8.79
CA GLN A 50 7.59 7.15 -10.22
C GLN A 50 7.62 5.91 -11.12
N THR A 51 8.47 4.93 -10.78
CA THR A 51 8.63 3.72 -11.59
C THR A 51 7.51 2.72 -11.32
N TRP A 52 7.16 2.48 -10.05
CA TRP A 52 6.39 1.30 -9.66
C TRP A 52 4.96 1.60 -9.20
N ALA A 53 4.63 2.82 -8.77
CA ALA A 53 3.31 3.09 -8.17
C ALA A 53 2.17 2.91 -9.17
N ALA A 54 2.27 3.47 -10.38
CA ALA A 54 1.21 3.36 -11.37
C ALA A 54 0.96 1.89 -11.83
N PRO A 55 1.98 1.10 -12.21
CA PRO A 55 1.79 -0.32 -12.50
C PRO A 55 1.15 -1.09 -11.33
N THR A 56 1.61 -0.84 -10.11
CA THR A 56 1.09 -1.49 -8.90
C THR A 56 -0.37 -1.12 -8.65
N VAL A 57 -0.75 0.16 -8.79
CA VAL A 57 -2.14 0.59 -8.64
C VAL A 57 -3.04 -0.04 -9.70
N HIS A 58 -2.61 -0.09 -10.97
CA HIS A 58 -3.39 -0.76 -12.02
C HIS A 58 -3.60 -2.25 -11.71
N ALA A 59 -2.55 -2.94 -11.28
CA ALA A 59 -2.62 -4.34 -10.88
C ALA A 59 -3.57 -4.55 -9.68
N ILE A 60 -3.56 -3.64 -8.70
CA ILE A 60 -4.48 -3.66 -7.56
C ILE A 60 -5.91 -3.49 -8.03
N LEU A 61 -6.21 -2.43 -8.78
CA LEU A 61 -7.58 -2.09 -9.21
C LEU A 61 -8.21 -3.24 -10.00
N ALA A 62 -7.42 -3.97 -10.80
CA ALA A 62 -7.89 -5.15 -11.54
C ALA A 62 -8.37 -6.32 -10.65
N ARG A 63 -8.01 -6.34 -9.36
CA ARG A 63 -8.32 -7.42 -8.40
C ARG A 63 -9.39 -7.07 -7.37
N LEU A 64 -9.83 -5.81 -7.31
CA LEU A 64 -10.75 -5.34 -6.27
C LEU A 64 -12.23 -5.67 -6.56
N GLY A 65 -12.57 -6.16 -7.75
CA GLY A 65 -13.93 -6.54 -8.10
C GLY A 65 -14.93 -5.39 -7.91
N SER A 66 -15.91 -5.57 -7.04
CA SER A 66 -16.99 -4.60 -6.78
C SER A 66 -16.70 -3.60 -5.66
N TRP A 67 -15.47 -3.51 -5.17
CA TRP A 67 -15.14 -2.62 -4.06
C TRP A 67 -15.26 -1.15 -4.46
N SER A 68 -15.77 -0.35 -3.53
CA SER A 68 -15.74 1.11 -3.66
C SER A 68 -14.35 1.64 -3.30
N VAL A 69 -13.70 2.29 -4.26
CA VAL A 69 -12.37 2.87 -4.08
C VAL A 69 -12.47 4.40 -4.10
N ALA A 70 -11.91 5.05 -3.09
CA ALA A 70 -11.82 6.52 -3.07
C ALA A 70 -10.95 7.04 -4.24
N PRO A 71 -11.09 8.32 -4.63
CA PRO A 71 -10.13 8.96 -5.52
C PRO A 71 -8.69 8.77 -5.02
N LEU A 72 -7.76 8.49 -5.93
CA LEU A 72 -6.35 8.31 -5.59
C LEU A 72 -5.78 9.58 -4.92
N VAL A 73 -5.10 9.40 -3.79
CA VAL A 73 -4.48 10.52 -3.07
C VAL A 73 -2.97 10.53 -3.29
N LEU A 74 -2.46 11.60 -3.87
CA LEU A 74 -1.02 11.88 -3.91
C LEU A 74 -0.60 12.68 -2.69
N ALA A 75 0.41 12.18 -1.97
CA ALA A 75 0.92 12.76 -0.74
C ALA A 75 2.42 13.07 -0.83
N ALA A 76 2.77 14.34 -0.62
CA ALA A 76 4.16 14.77 -0.59
C ALA A 76 4.72 14.76 0.84
N GLN A 77 6.00 14.41 0.96
CA GLN A 77 6.71 14.23 2.22
C GLN A 77 6.00 13.30 3.20
N ALA A 78 5.53 12.18 2.67
CA ALA A 78 4.73 11.22 3.41
C ALA A 78 5.58 10.20 4.18
N ARG A 79 5.07 9.76 5.32
CA ARG A 79 5.43 8.52 6.01
C ARG A 79 4.19 7.62 6.03
N VAL A 80 4.40 6.34 6.33
CA VAL A 80 3.33 5.32 6.39
C VAL A 80 2.09 5.80 7.15
N ALA A 81 2.28 6.33 8.37
CA ALA A 81 1.16 6.77 9.22
C ALA A 81 0.37 7.98 8.70
N LEU A 82 0.86 8.68 7.66
CA LEU A 82 0.09 9.73 6.99
C LEU A 82 -1.19 9.17 6.34
N GLY A 83 -1.18 7.89 5.96
CA GLY A 83 -2.35 7.23 5.39
C GLY A 83 -3.55 7.21 6.34
N ASP A 84 -3.32 7.19 7.66
CA ASP A 84 -4.42 7.03 8.62
C ASP A 84 -5.38 8.23 8.66
N PRO A 85 -4.95 9.49 8.87
CA PRO A 85 -5.85 10.64 8.82
C PRO A 85 -6.50 10.84 7.44
N ILE A 86 -5.85 10.41 6.37
CA ILE A 86 -6.42 10.46 5.01
C ILE A 86 -7.57 9.46 4.89
N GLY A 87 -7.34 8.20 5.28
CA GLY A 87 -8.35 7.15 5.26
C GLY A 87 -9.53 7.47 6.20
N GLU A 88 -9.23 8.01 7.38
CA GLU A 88 -10.21 8.49 8.35
C GLU A 88 -11.14 9.55 7.73
N ARG A 89 -10.55 10.58 7.10
CA ARG A 89 -11.29 11.67 6.46
C ARG A 89 -12.15 11.20 5.28
N LEU A 90 -11.64 10.26 4.49
CA LEU A 90 -12.35 9.66 3.35
C LEU A 90 -13.45 8.67 3.78
N GLY A 91 -13.53 8.32 5.07
CA GLY A 91 -14.41 7.27 5.59
C GLY A 91 -14.11 5.90 5.00
N ALA A 92 -12.84 5.63 4.76
CA ALA A 92 -12.38 4.36 4.19
C ALA A 92 -12.33 3.28 5.27
N ARG A 93 -12.84 2.08 4.94
CA ARG A 93 -12.72 0.91 5.83
C ARG A 93 -11.27 0.41 5.91
N LEU A 94 -10.53 0.52 4.80
CA LEU A 94 -9.11 0.24 4.68
C LEU A 94 -8.38 1.41 4.04
N VAL A 95 -7.12 1.63 4.44
CA VAL A 95 -6.19 2.45 3.67
C VAL A 95 -4.95 1.63 3.32
N ALA A 96 -4.54 1.68 2.06
CA ALA A 96 -3.24 1.17 1.62
C ALA A 96 -2.39 2.34 1.12
N ILE A 97 -1.27 2.58 1.80
CA ILE A 97 -0.27 3.57 1.38
C ILE A 97 0.86 2.88 0.61
N LEU A 98 1.01 3.23 -0.66
CA LEU A 98 2.14 2.88 -1.52
C LEU A 98 3.21 3.96 -1.33
N ILE A 99 4.41 3.57 -0.89
CA ILE A 99 5.43 4.53 -0.48
C ILE A 99 6.84 4.09 -0.88
N GLY A 100 7.64 5.04 -1.38
CA GLY A 100 9.04 4.79 -1.72
C GLY A 100 9.84 4.44 -0.47
N GLU A 101 10.47 3.27 -0.49
CA GLU A 101 11.26 2.77 0.64
C GLU A 101 12.60 3.48 0.74
N ARG A 102 13.32 3.24 1.84
CA ARG A 102 14.71 3.72 1.97
C ARG A 102 15.55 3.01 0.89
N PRO A 103 16.33 3.75 0.07
CA PRO A 103 17.30 3.13 -0.83
C PRO A 103 18.25 2.22 -0.06
N GLY A 104 18.36 0.97 -0.50
CA GLY A 104 19.38 0.03 -0.04
C GLY A 104 20.72 0.25 -0.77
N LEU A 105 21.75 -0.46 -0.35
CA LEU A 105 23.07 -0.42 -1.00
C LEU A 105 23.02 -0.99 -2.44
N SER A 106 22.19 -2.00 -2.67
CA SER A 106 22.06 -2.72 -3.94
C SER A 106 20.82 -2.31 -4.75
N VAL A 107 19.73 -1.93 -4.09
CA VAL A 107 18.45 -1.57 -4.74
C VAL A 107 18.05 -0.16 -4.32
N ALA A 108 18.10 0.78 -5.25
CA ALA A 108 17.77 2.19 -5.00
C ALA A 108 16.27 2.50 -5.17
N THR A 109 15.53 1.63 -5.87
CA THR A 109 14.17 1.90 -6.34
C THR A 109 13.19 0.82 -5.90
N SER A 110 12.94 0.71 -4.60
CA SER A 110 11.95 -0.21 -4.01
C SER A 110 10.70 0.54 -3.53
N LEU A 111 9.53 0.01 -3.87
CA LEU A 111 8.23 0.46 -3.38
C LEU A 111 7.71 -0.51 -2.31
N GLY A 112 7.03 0.01 -1.29
CA GLY A 112 6.31 -0.77 -0.30
C GLY A 112 4.84 -0.37 -0.21
N ILE A 113 3.99 -1.28 0.26
CA ILE A 113 2.57 -1.06 0.54
C ILE A 113 2.31 -1.35 2.02
N TYR A 114 1.63 -0.43 2.70
CA TYR A 114 1.20 -0.64 4.08
C TYR A 114 -0.32 -0.53 4.19
N LEU A 115 -0.94 -1.60 4.68
CA LEU A 115 -2.39 -1.72 4.80
C LEU A 115 -2.83 -1.56 6.27
N THR A 116 -3.78 -0.67 6.50
CA THR A 116 -4.41 -0.44 7.82
C THR A 116 -5.93 -0.61 7.72
N TYR A 117 -6.51 -1.44 8.60
CA TYR A 117 -7.96 -1.51 8.82
C TYR A 117 -8.42 -0.44 9.82
N SER A 118 -9.59 0.15 9.56
CA SER A 118 -10.17 1.22 10.37
C SER A 118 -9.13 2.33 10.64
N PRO A 119 -8.61 2.98 9.59
CA PRO A 119 -7.61 4.01 9.74
C PRO A 119 -8.13 5.16 10.59
N VAL A 120 -7.37 5.50 11.64
CA VAL A 120 -7.58 6.67 12.49
C VAL A 120 -6.23 7.19 12.95
N THR A 121 -6.13 8.49 13.19
CA THR A 121 -4.88 9.08 13.71
C THR A 121 -4.42 8.37 15.00
N GLY A 122 -3.15 7.94 15.04
CA GLY A 122 -2.56 7.30 16.22
C GLY A 122 -2.41 5.77 16.15
N ARG A 123 -2.79 5.12 15.05
CA ARG A 123 -2.52 3.69 14.81
C ARG A 123 -1.04 3.35 14.95
N ARG A 124 -0.72 2.22 15.59
CA ARG A 124 0.67 1.76 15.80
C ARG A 124 1.20 1.03 14.57
N ASP A 125 2.52 1.03 14.43
CA ASP A 125 3.20 0.37 13.29
C ASP A 125 2.95 -1.14 13.23
N ALA A 126 2.78 -1.80 14.39
CA ALA A 126 2.40 -3.21 14.46
C ALA A 126 0.96 -3.52 13.99
N GLU A 127 0.10 -2.51 13.82
CA GLU A 127 -1.28 -2.68 13.32
C GLU A 127 -1.35 -2.67 11.79
N ARG A 128 -0.21 -2.57 11.08
CA ARG A 128 -0.18 -2.46 9.62
C ARG A 128 0.46 -3.69 8.99
N ASN A 129 -0.19 -4.27 7.99
CA ASN A 129 0.46 -5.27 7.13
C ASN A 129 1.44 -4.56 6.19
N CYS A 130 2.55 -5.22 5.87
CA CYS A 130 3.62 -4.68 5.02
C CYS A 130 3.83 -5.63 3.82
N ILE A 131 3.75 -5.08 2.62
CA ILE A 131 4.17 -5.71 1.37
C ILE A 131 5.33 -4.88 0.85
N SER A 132 6.56 -5.37 0.99
CA SER A 132 7.78 -4.63 0.66
C SER A 132 8.45 -5.17 -0.60
N ASN A 133 9.54 -4.51 -1.01
CA ASN A 133 10.46 -5.01 -2.03
C ASN A 133 9.84 -5.12 -3.43
N ILE A 134 8.97 -4.16 -3.80
CA ILE A 134 8.36 -4.10 -5.13
C ILE A 134 9.33 -3.36 -6.07
N HIS A 135 9.95 -4.11 -6.97
CA HIS A 135 10.90 -3.61 -7.97
C HIS A 135 11.22 -4.70 -9.02
N ALA A 136 12.10 -4.39 -9.99
CA ALA A 136 12.42 -5.28 -11.12
C ALA A 136 12.92 -6.67 -10.69
N ASP A 137 13.92 -6.73 -9.81
CA ASP A 137 14.46 -7.99 -9.26
C ASP A 137 13.74 -8.48 -8.00
N GLY A 138 12.54 -7.95 -7.73
CA GLY A 138 11.84 -8.11 -6.46
C GLY A 138 10.45 -8.70 -6.64
N LEU A 139 9.53 -8.28 -5.79
CA LEU A 139 8.11 -8.61 -5.94
C LEU A 139 7.54 -7.82 -7.12
N SER A 140 6.90 -8.52 -8.06
CA SER A 140 6.25 -7.82 -9.19
C SER A 140 5.02 -7.03 -8.72
N PRO A 141 4.61 -5.98 -9.46
CA PRO A 141 3.35 -5.28 -9.22
C PRO A 141 2.14 -6.20 -9.11
N GLU A 142 2.07 -7.25 -9.95
CA GLU A 142 0.99 -8.23 -9.97
C GLU A 142 0.98 -9.07 -8.70
N ALA A 143 2.13 -9.60 -8.30
CA ALA A 143 2.25 -10.40 -7.07
C ALA A 143 1.98 -9.55 -5.81
N ALA A 144 2.40 -8.29 -5.80
CA ALA A 144 2.07 -7.34 -4.74
C ALA A 144 0.55 -7.07 -4.66
N ALA A 145 -0.09 -6.94 -5.82
CA ALA A 145 -1.53 -6.73 -5.91
C ALA A 145 -2.34 -7.96 -5.47
N ASP A 146 -1.89 -9.17 -5.82
CA ASP A 146 -2.46 -10.44 -5.34
C ASP A 146 -2.44 -10.51 -3.81
N LYS A 147 -1.27 -10.21 -3.22
CA LYS A 147 -1.12 -10.16 -1.76
C LYS A 147 -1.99 -9.09 -1.12
N LEU A 148 -2.07 -7.90 -1.69
CA LEU A 148 -2.91 -6.84 -1.16
C LEU A 148 -4.39 -7.23 -1.21
N ALA A 149 -4.86 -7.81 -2.30
CA ALA A 149 -6.26 -8.25 -2.44
C ALA A 149 -6.63 -9.30 -1.39
N TRP A 150 -5.74 -10.28 -1.15
CA TRP A 150 -5.92 -11.27 -0.09
C TRP A 150 -5.97 -10.61 1.29
N LEU A 151 -4.95 -9.81 1.64
CA LEU A 151 -4.85 -9.15 2.93
C LEU A 151 -6.03 -8.21 3.19
N ALA A 152 -6.44 -7.44 2.18
CA ALA A 152 -7.55 -6.51 2.28
C ALA A 152 -8.88 -7.25 2.50
N THR A 153 -9.14 -8.31 1.74
CA THR A 153 -10.34 -9.14 1.90
C THR A 153 -10.40 -9.68 3.33
N GLU A 154 -9.29 -10.20 3.81
CA GLU A 154 -9.24 -10.82 5.12
C GLU A 154 -9.26 -9.82 6.27
N ALA A 155 -8.71 -8.63 6.06
CA ALA A 155 -8.83 -7.51 6.98
C ALA A 155 -10.28 -7.05 7.13
N LEU A 156 -11.04 -6.96 6.05
CA LEU A 156 -12.48 -6.62 6.12
C LEU A 156 -13.30 -7.72 6.79
N ARG A 157 -12.97 -8.99 6.51
CA ARG A 157 -13.68 -10.15 7.08
C ARG A 157 -13.45 -10.30 8.58
N ARG A 158 -12.19 -10.12 9.03
CA ARG A 158 -11.79 -10.31 10.43
C ARG A 158 -11.80 -9.02 11.26
N GLY A 159 -11.87 -7.86 10.60
CA GLY A 159 -11.83 -6.55 11.26
C GLY A 159 -10.46 -6.20 11.88
N LEU A 160 -9.36 -6.66 11.27
CA LEU A 160 -8.00 -6.44 11.79
C LEU A 160 -6.93 -6.43 10.70
N THR A 161 -5.79 -5.80 10.99
CA THR A 161 -4.56 -5.81 10.18
C THR A 161 -3.33 -5.96 11.09
N GLY A 162 -2.14 -6.00 10.50
CA GLY A 162 -0.88 -6.00 11.21
C GLY A 162 -0.45 -7.38 11.67
N VAL A 163 0.28 -7.44 12.79
CA VAL A 163 0.84 -8.71 13.30
C VAL A 163 -0.22 -9.76 13.63
N ALA A 164 -1.47 -9.34 13.82
CA ALA A 164 -2.63 -10.20 14.05
C ALA A 164 -3.18 -10.83 12.75
N LEU A 165 -2.80 -10.31 11.57
CA LEU A 165 -3.18 -10.84 10.26
C LEU A 165 -1.94 -11.33 9.52
N LYS A 166 -1.68 -12.64 9.56
CA LYS A 166 -0.55 -13.25 8.83
C LYS A 166 -1.06 -13.95 7.59
N GLU A 167 -0.26 -13.90 6.52
CA GLU A 167 -0.49 -14.69 5.32
C GLU A 167 -0.49 -16.17 5.70
N GLU A 168 -1.61 -16.84 5.47
CA GLU A 168 -1.73 -18.27 5.70
C GLU A 168 -1.06 -18.98 4.52
N ALA A 169 0.01 -19.73 4.78
CA ALA A 169 0.74 -20.44 3.74
C ALA A 169 -0.21 -21.35 2.95
N GLY A 170 -0.41 -21.04 1.67
CA GLY A 170 -1.26 -21.84 0.77
C GLY A 170 -2.64 -21.27 0.44
N ALA A 171 -2.97 -20.04 0.84
CA ALA A 171 -4.19 -19.39 0.36
C ALA A 171 -4.08 -19.04 -1.13
N VAL A 172 -4.43 -20.00 -1.98
CA VAL A 172 -4.59 -19.82 -3.42
C VAL A 172 -5.75 -18.83 -3.64
N LEU A 173 -5.46 -17.69 -4.25
CA LEU A 173 -6.51 -16.80 -4.74
C LEU A 173 -7.38 -17.58 -5.75
N PRO A 174 -8.73 -17.54 -5.64
CA PRO A 174 -9.58 -18.18 -6.64
C PRO A 174 -9.34 -17.51 -8.00
N GLY A 175 -8.63 -18.21 -8.89
CA GLY A 175 -8.28 -17.71 -10.24
C GLY A 175 -6.93 -18.16 -10.77
N ALA A 176 -6.02 -18.67 -9.94
CA ALA A 176 -4.75 -19.24 -10.40
C ALA A 176 -4.90 -20.74 -10.73
N SER A 177 -5.55 -21.06 -11.85
CA SER A 177 -5.46 -22.40 -12.42
C SER A 177 -4.07 -22.57 -13.06
N GLY A 178 -3.15 -23.18 -12.30
CA GLY A 178 -1.86 -23.62 -12.81
C GLY A 178 -2.04 -24.67 -13.91
N VAL A 179 -1.46 -24.43 -15.07
CA VAL A 179 -1.23 -25.46 -16.08
C VAL A 179 -0.11 -26.34 -15.55
N LEU A 180 -0.46 -27.50 -14.99
CA LEU A 180 0.48 -28.58 -14.79
C LEU A 180 0.85 -29.14 -16.17
N GLY A 181 2.06 -28.84 -16.63
CA GLY A 181 2.64 -29.47 -17.81
C GLY A 181 2.87 -30.96 -17.52
N GLU A 182 2.14 -31.82 -18.21
CA GLU A 182 2.41 -33.26 -18.23
C GLU A 182 3.77 -33.54 -18.85
N GLY A 183 4.48 -34.48 -18.24
CA GLY A 183 5.84 -34.86 -18.58
C GLY A 183 5.97 -35.45 -19.99
N VAL A 184 7.02 -35.00 -20.68
CA VAL A 184 7.52 -35.67 -21.88
C VAL A 184 8.21 -36.96 -21.44
N THR A 185 7.60 -38.11 -21.75
CA THR A 185 8.26 -39.41 -21.75
C THR A 185 8.83 -39.68 -23.14
N GLY A 186 10.10 -40.09 -23.19
CA GLY A 186 10.87 -40.27 -24.41
C GLY A 186 10.56 -41.54 -25.21
N ARG A 187 10.78 -41.42 -26.52
CA ARG A 187 11.31 -42.39 -27.50
C ARG A 187 12.01 -41.48 -28.54
N GLU A 188 13.24 -41.71 -29.00
CA GLU A 188 13.90 -42.95 -29.45
C GLU A 188 15.36 -43.05 -28.98
#